data_AF-A0A2E9C6N9-F1
#
_entry.id   AF-A0A2E9C6N9-F1
#
_cell.length_a   1.000
_cell.length_b   1.000
_cell.length_c   1.000
_cell.angle_alpha   90.00
_cell.angle_beta   90.00
_cell.angle_gamma   90.00
#
_symmetry.space_group_name_H-M   'P 1'
#
loop_
_entity.id
_entity.type
_entity.pdbx_description
1 polymer ?
#
loop_
_entity_poly.entity_id
_entity_poly.type
_entity_poly.pdbx_seq_one_letter_code
_entity_poly.pdbx_strand_id
1 'polypeptide(L)'
;MYKLLSYLFFIIAIFAGYLASYELLLQVFPEFNIIVLAGWFLVTAMFFPLAPFYPGITTGNWMFAIVCYIAILIGVILGNLARKLKT
;
A
#
# COMPACT_ATOMS: atom_id res chain seq x y z
N MET A 1 -18.71 13.22 3.05
CA MET A 1 -17.49 13.27 3.88
C MET A 1 -16.81 11.90 4.03
N TYR A 2 -17.49 10.87 4.56
CA TYR A 2 -16.91 9.53 4.76
C TYR A 2 -16.32 8.86 3.51
N LYS A 3 -16.92 9.07 2.33
CA LYS A 3 -16.38 8.55 1.06
C LYS A 3 -15.02 9.17 0.69
N LEU A 4 -14.83 10.47 0.91
CA LEU A 4 -13.56 11.14 0.66
C LEU A 4 -12.49 10.64 1.64
N LEU A 5 -12.86 10.50 2.92
CA LEU A 5 -11.96 9.98 3.95
C LEU A 5 -11.55 8.53 3.67
N SER A 6 -12.48 7.70 3.19
CA SER A 6 -12.19 6.34 2.71
C SER A 6 -11.12 6.34 1.61
N TYR A 7 -11.24 7.21 0.60
CA TYR A 7 -10.22 7.32 -0.45
C TYR A 7 -8.87 7.79 0.07
N LEU A 8 -8.82 8.74 1.02
CA LEU A 8 -7.56 9.15 1.64
C LEU A 8 -6.84 7.96 2.31
N PHE A 9 -7.57 7.12 3.03
CA PHE A 9 -6.99 5.92 3.66
C PHE A 9 -6.50 4.88 2.64
N PHE A 10 -7.21 4.70 1.53
CA PHE A 10 -6.71 3.84 0.44
C PHE A 10 -5.44 4.40 -0.21
N ILE A 11 -5.33 5.72 -0.37
CA ILE A 11 -4.10 6.36 -0.88
C ILE A 11 -2.93 6.11 0.08
N ILE A 12 -3.13 6.27 1.39
CA ILE A 12 -2.11 5.97 2.40
C ILE A 12 -1.66 4.51 2.30
N ALA A 13 -2.59 3.57 2.15
CA ALA A 13 -2.26 2.16 1.97
C ALA A 13 -1.39 1.94 0.72
N ILE A 14 -1.77 2.53 -0.42
CA ILE A 14 -1.01 2.42 -1.67
C ILE A 14 0.43 2.90 -1.49
N PHE A 15 0.63 4.07 -0.87
CA PHE A 15 1.97 4.58 -0.59
C PHE A 15 2.76 3.68 0.35
N ALA A 16 2.13 3.18 1.42
CA ALA A 16 2.79 2.29 2.37
C ALA A 16 3.23 0.97 1.71
N GLY A 17 2.37 0.36 0.90
CA GLY A 17 2.72 -0.84 0.15
C GLY A 17 3.78 -0.61 -0.92
N TYR A 18 3.76 0.53 -1.60
CA TYR A 18 4.78 0.91 -2.56
C TYR A 18 6.15 1.10 -1.92
N LEU A 19 6.21 1.84 -0.81
CA LEU A 19 7.44 2.04 -0.04
C LEU A 19 7.97 0.73 0.54
N ALA A 20 7.09 -0.17 0.99
CA ALA A 20 7.50 -1.50 1.47
C ALA A 20 8.19 -2.32 0.36
N SER A 21 7.69 -2.23 -0.87
CA SER A 21 8.27 -2.94 -2.01
C SER A 21 9.54 -2.30 -2.57
N TYR A 22 9.91 -1.10 -2.09
CA TYR A 22 11.07 -0.37 -2.59
C TYR A 22 12.38 -1.08 -2.23
N GLU A 23 12.46 -1.69 -1.04
CA GLU A 23 13.61 -2.51 -0.65
C GLU A 23 13.76 -3.72 -1.59
N LEU A 24 12.65 -4.32 -2.04
CA LEU A 24 12.68 -5.40 -3.02
C LEU A 24 13.15 -4.89 -4.39
N LEU A 25 12.71 -3.70 -4.83
CA LEU A 25 13.20 -3.09 -6.07
C LEU A 25 14.71 -2.93 -6.05
N LEU A 26 15.27 -2.38 -4.96
CA LEU A 26 16.71 -2.18 -4.81
C LEU A 26 17.50 -3.49 -4.85
N GLN A 27 16.90 -4.61 -4.43
CA GLN A 27 17.54 -5.92 -4.49
C GLN A 27 17.48 -6.56 -5.88
N VAL A 28 16.38 -6.38 -6.60
CA VAL A 28 16.19 -6.98 -7.93
C VAL A 28 16.84 -6.15 -9.04
N PHE A 29 16.70 -4.83 -8.97
CA PHE A 29 17.28 -3.88 -9.92
C PHE A 29 17.98 -2.74 -9.15
N PRO A 30 19.21 -2.92 -8.67
CA PRO A 30 19.91 -1.91 -7.86
C PRO A 30 20.11 -0.58 -8.59
N GLU A 31 20.37 -0.65 -9.90
CA GLU A 31 20.53 0.52 -10.77
C GLU A 31 19.33 0.66 -11.70
N PHE A 32 18.21 1.11 -11.14
CA PHE A 32 16.97 1.34 -11.89
C PHE A 32 16.82 2.81 -12.29
N ASN A 33 16.18 3.05 -13.43
CA ASN A 33 15.81 4.39 -13.87
C ASN A 33 14.32 4.69 -13.55
N ILE A 34 13.86 5.90 -13.87
CA ILE A 34 12.48 6.33 -13.59
C ILE A 34 11.42 5.43 -14.25
N ILE A 35 11.74 4.82 -15.41
CA ILE A 35 10.81 3.94 -16.14
C ILE A 35 10.63 2.64 -15.36
N VAL A 36 11.72 2.05 -14.88
CA VAL A 36 11.68 0.84 -14.06
C VAL A 36 10.98 1.12 -12.73
N LEU A 37 11.21 2.28 -12.11
CA LEU A 37 10.48 2.69 -10.91
C LEU A 37 8.97 2.78 -11.15
N ALA A 38 8.54 3.43 -12.24
CA ALA A 38 7.14 3.52 -12.61
C ALA A 38 6.53 2.15 -12.95
N GLY A 39 7.28 1.28 -13.63
CA GLY A 39 6.88 -0.10 -13.90
C GLY A 39 6.76 -0.94 -12.61
N TRP A 40 7.62 -0.68 -11.63
CA TRP A 40 7.60 -1.37 -10.34
C TRP A 40 6.30 -1.13 -9.59
N PHE A 41 5.68 0.04 -9.73
CA PHE A 41 4.36 0.31 -9.17
C PHE A 41 3.31 -0.72 -9.63
N LEU A 42 3.36 -1.14 -10.90
CA LEU A 42 2.45 -2.17 -11.42
C LEU A 42 2.73 -3.53 -10.78
N VAL A 43 4.00 -3.91 -10.64
CA VAL A 43 4.40 -5.15 -9.97
C VAL A 43 3.91 -5.13 -8.52
N THR A 44 4.13 -4.05 -7.80
CA THR A 44 3.65 -3.88 -6.43
C THR A 44 2.13 -3.93 -6.35
N ALA A 45 1.41 -3.36 -7.31
CA ALA A 45 -0.05 -3.44 -7.36
C ALA A 45 -0.55 -4.89 -7.57
N MET A 46 0.14 -5.69 -8.40
CA MET A 46 -0.19 -7.10 -8.62
C MET A 46 0.03 -7.95 -7.35
N PHE A 47 1.07 -7.64 -6.59
CA PHE A 47 1.42 -8.34 -5.36
C PHE A 47 1.08 -7.54 -4.10
N PHE A 48 0.15 -6.60 -4.19
CA PHE A 48 -0.16 -5.68 -3.10
C PHE A 48 -0.54 -6.36 -1.77
N PRO A 49 -1.23 -7.52 -1.75
CA PRO A 49 -1.46 -8.27 -0.51
C PRO A 49 -0.20 -8.87 0.13
N LEU A 50 0.93 -8.91 -0.56
CA LEU A 50 2.17 -9.52 -0.07
C LEU A 50 3.29 -8.49 0.10
N ALA A 51 3.36 -7.48 -0.78
CA ALA A 51 4.40 -6.46 -0.79
C ALA A 51 4.62 -5.76 0.57
N PRO A 52 3.58 -5.36 1.33
CA PRO A 52 3.77 -4.72 2.65
C PRO A 52 4.48 -5.59 3.67
N PHE A 53 4.40 -6.91 3.55
CA PHE A 53 5.05 -7.85 4.47
C PHE A 53 6.55 -8.01 4.20
N TYR A 54 7.02 -7.62 3.02
CA TYR A 54 8.40 -7.85 2.61
C TYR A 54 9.43 -7.30 3.62
N PRO A 55 9.37 -6.01 4.03
CA PRO A 55 10.31 -5.48 5.01
C PRO A 55 10.18 -6.15 6.40
N GLY A 56 8.97 -6.57 6.76
CA GLY A 56 8.74 -7.30 8.02
C GLY A 56 9.47 -8.64 8.05
N ILE A 57 9.51 -9.34 6.91
CA ILE A 57 10.15 -10.65 6.79
C ILE A 57 11.67 -10.51 6.62
N THR A 58 12.15 -9.53 5.86
CA THR A 58 13.57 -9.42 5.51
C THR A 58 14.39 -8.60 6.51
N THR A 59 13.83 -7.50 7.03
CA THR A 59 14.53 -6.57 7.93
C THR A 59 13.92 -6.52 9.34
N GLY A 60 12.84 -7.28 9.59
CA GLY A 60 12.10 -7.25 10.85
C GLY A 60 11.22 -6.00 11.01
N ASN A 61 11.12 -5.14 9.98
CA ASN A 61 10.38 -3.90 10.04
C ASN A 61 8.94 -4.07 9.58
N TRP A 62 8.04 -4.29 10.54
CA TRP A 62 6.61 -4.48 10.29
C TRP A 62 5.82 -3.18 10.11
N MET A 63 6.46 -2.01 10.22
CA MET A 63 5.77 -0.73 10.22
C MET A 63 4.93 -0.52 8.96
N PHE A 64 5.48 -0.84 7.78
CA PHE A 64 4.75 -0.66 6.52
C PHE A 64 3.56 -1.60 6.38
N ALA A 65 3.68 -2.86 6.82
CA ALA A 65 2.56 -3.80 6.85
C ALA A 65 1.44 -3.29 7.75
N ILE A 66 1.78 -2.88 8.97
CA ILE A 66 0.82 -2.38 9.96
C ILE A 66 0.09 -1.15 9.41
N VAL A 67 0.82 -0.16 8.91
CA VAL A 67 0.24 1.07 8.35
C VAL A 67 -0.64 0.75 7.15
N CYS A 68 -0.19 -0.11 6.23
CA CYS A 68 -0.95 -0.47 5.05
C CYS A 68 -2.29 -1.13 5.41
N TYR A 69 -2.27 -2.19 6.23
CA TYR A 69 -3.47 -2.94 6.56
C TYR A 69 -4.45 -2.20 7.46
N ILE A 70 -3.95 -1.42 8.42
CA ILE A 70 -4.82 -0.55 9.23
C ILE A 70 -5.49 0.51 8.34
N ALA A 71 -4.74 1.10 7.40
CA ALA A 71 -5.30 2.08 6.49
C ALA A 71 -6.38 1.45 5.58
N ILE A 72 -6.14 0.26 5.03
CA ILE A 72 -7.17 -0.48 4.25
C ILE A 72 -8.41 -0.73 5.11
N LEU A 73 -8.24 -1.23 6.33
CA LEU A 73 -9.35 -1.53 7.24
C LEU A 73 -10.20 -0.30 7.51
N ILE A 74 -9.57 0.82 7.86
CA ILE A 74 -10.28 2.10 8.08
C ILE A 74 -10.96 2.58 6.79
N GLY A 75 -10.26 2.49 5.66
CA GLY A 75 -10.79 2.83 4.34
C GLY A 75 -12.07 2.06 4.01
N VAL A 76 -12.09 0.75 4.27
CA VAL A 76 -13.26 -0.13 4.07
C VAL A 76 -14.40 0.23 5.01
N ILE A 77 -14.12 0.44 6.31
CA ILE A 77 -15.16 0.81 7.30
C ILE A 77 -15.84 2.12 6.89
N LEU A 78 -15.06 3.16 6.59
CA LEU A 78 -15.58 4.47 6.18
C LEU A 78 -16.34 4.40 4.85
N GLY A 79 -15.87 3.58 3.91
CA GLY A 79 -16.56 3.34 2.65
C GLY A 79 -17.91 2.65 2.83
N ASN A 80 -18.00 1.69 3.75
CA ASN A 80 -19.25 1.01 4.11
C ASN A 80 -20.22 1.96 4.81
N LEU A 81 -19.74 2.75 5.77
CA LEU A 81 -20.53 3.79 6.43
C LEU A 81 -21.07 4.81 5.43
N ALA A 82 -20.26 5.25 4.47
CA ALA A 82 -20.68 6.17 3.42
C ALA A 82 -21.80 5.60 2.54
N ARG A 83 -21.79 4.29 2.26
CA ARG A 83 -22.85 3.62 1.50
C ARG A 83 -24.14 3.51 2.32
N LYS A 84 -24.03 3.08 3.58
CA LYS A 84 -25.18 2.92 4.49
C LYS A 84 -25.93 4.22 4.73
N LEU A 85 -25.22 5.35 4.82
CA LEU A 85 -25.83 6.68 5.03
C LEU A 85 -26.44 7.29 3.76
N LYS A 86 -26.22 6.68 2.59
CA LYS A 86 -26.77 7.13 1.31
C LYS A 86 -28.09 6.42 0.94
N THR A 87 -28.27 5.20 1.46
CA THR A 87 -29.55 4.46 1.50
C THR A 87 -30.41 4.95 2.65
#